data_AF-A0A3D9SSS6-F1
#
_entry.id   AF-A0A3D9SSS6-F1
#
_cell.length_a   1.000
_cell.length_b   1.000
_cell.length_c   1.000
_cell.angle_alpha   90.00
_cell.angle_beta   90.00
_cell.angle_gamma   90.00
#
_symmetry.space_group_name_H-M   'P 1'
#
loop_
_entity.id
_entity.type
_entity.pdbx_description
1 polymer ?
#
loop_
_entity_poly.entity_id
_entity_poly.type
_entity_poly.pdbx_seq_one_letter_code
_entity_poly.pdbx_strand_id
1 'polypeptide(L)'
;MVLSLAPTTMAPLPPVPAAARAVPGHNRWHPDIPGVAEVITGGSVRLECEGRPPGGEPVLCGPIVVIGAEAGDVIVVDVLGVGPPGGHPVPTGHPGVIGCAPAPHAVHTPSDAAPGGPAGAEGALLGRVRPGLAGYDQVAAQAVPTAARGREVGGCGIAPLTAGSRILLPVHARGAKLSVGDLHFPSRGALDCRTAALPGWIDLRINLTRRGIERFGITGPMLMPDPDTA
;
A
#
# COMPACT_ATOMS: atom_id res chain seq x y z
N MET A 1 0.37 34.08 -25.50
CA MET A 1 1.44 33.10 -25.27
C MET A 1 0.89 32.08 -24.27
N VAL A 2 0.39 30.95 -24.75
CA VAL A 2 -0.16 29.90 -23.88
C VAL A 2 1.03 29.06 -23.42
N LEU A 3 1.37 29.10 -22.13
CA LEU A 3 2.34 28.17 -21.57
C LEU A 3 1.73 26.77 -21.64
N SER A 4 2.20 25.94 -22.57
CA SER A 4 1.96 24.51 -22.56
C SER A 4 2.76 23.91 -21.40
N LEU A 5 2.08 23.65 -20.29
CA LEU A 5 2.61 22.81 -19.22
C LEU A 5 2.44 21.35 -19.66
N ALA A 6 3.36 20.86 -20.49
CA ALA A 6 3.47 19.42 -20.68
C ALA A 6 3.72 18.79 -19.30
N PRO A 7 2.96 17.74 -18.90
CA PRO A 7 3.24 17.05 -17.65
C PRO A 7 4.68 16.56 -17.70
N THR A 8 5.50 17.00 -16.76
CA THR A 8 6.88 16.53 -16.65
C THR A 8 6.83 15.04 -16.39
N THR A 9 7.19 14.23 -17.40
CA THR A 9 7.40 12.80 -17.24
C THR A 9 8.58 12.66 -16.28
N MET A 10 8.28 12.32 -15.02
CA MET A 10 9.30 12.20 -14.00
C MET A 10 10.15 10.97 -14.32
N ALA A 11 11.46 11.11 -14.38
CA ALA A 11 12.35 9.98 -14.56
C ALA A 11 12.16 8.98 -13.41
N PRO A 12 12.24 7.66 -13.67
CA PRO A 12 12.12 6.65 -12.63
C PRO A 12 13.16 6.89 -11.54
N LEU A 13 12.78 6.63 -10.29
CA LEU A 13 13.70 6.81 -9.16
C LEU A 13 14.92 5.88 -9.34
N PRO A 14 16.13 6.32 -8.95
CA PRO A 14 17.29 5.46 -8.98
C PRO A 14 17.06 4.21 -8.10
N PRO A 15 17.65 3.06 -8.44
CA PRO A 15 17.49 1.85 -7.64
C PRO A 15 18.02 2.06 -6.22
N VAL A 16 17.27 1.56 -5.23
CA VAL A 16 17.68 1.62 -3.82
C VAL A 16 18.87 0.67 -3.62
N PRO A 17 20.00 1.13 -3.03
CA PRO A 17 21.13 0.25 -2.75
C PRO A 17 20.70 -0.94 -1.87
N ALA A 18 21.18 -2.14 -2.19
CA ALA A 18 20.81 -3.36 -1.46
C ALA A 18 21.08 -3.28 0.07
N ALA A 19 22.05 -2.47 0.49
CA ALA A 19 22.38 -2.23 1.90
C ALA A 19 21.35 -1.38 2.66
N ALA A 20 20.51 -0.60 1.97
CA ALA A 20 19.40 0.17 2.58
C ALA A 20 18.10 -0.67 2.73
N ARG A 21 18.17 -1.94 2.33
CA ARG A 21 17.03 -2.84 2.09
C ARG A 21 16.88 -3.82 3.25
N ALA A 22 16.49 -3.33 4.42
CA ALA A 22 16.16 -4.23 5.54
C ALA A 22 15.20 -3.57 6.54
N VAL A 23 14.02 -3.15 6.07
CA VAL A 23 12.89 -3.05 6.98
C VAL A 23 12.02 -4.27 6.76
N PRO A 24 11.81 -5.13 7.77
CA PRO A 24 10.86 -6.22 7.65
C PRO A 24 9.52 -5.63 7.21
N GLY A 25 8.91 -6.20 6.18
CA GLY A 25 7.56 -5.83 5.78
C GLY A 25 6.54 -6.17 6.87
N HIS A 26 5.26 -6.06 6.56
CA HIS A 26 4.21 -6.47 7.48
C HIS A 26 3.06 -7.18 6.77
N ASN A 27 2.49 -8.20 7.40
CA ASN A 27 1.33 -8.94 6.88
C ASN A 27 0.05 -8.68 7.69
N ARG A 28 0.05 -7.63 8.51
CA ARG A 28 -1.13 -7.15 9.22
C ARG A 28 -1.30 -5.65 9.09
N TRP A 29 -2.53 -5.17 9.21
CA TRP A 29 -2.89 -3.76 9.28
C TRP A 29 -3.12 -3.38 10.74
N HIS A 30 -2.35 -2.42 11.24
CA HIS A 30 -2.55 -1.83 12.56
C HIS A 30 -1.99 -0.41 12.61
N PRO A 31 -2.68 0.56 13.22
CA PRO A 31 -2.21 1.94 13.30
C PRO A 31 -0.94 2.08 14.16
N ASP A 32 -0.60 1.12 15.02
CA ASP A 32 0.63 1.17 15.83
C ASP A 32 1.85 0.53 15.16
N ILE A 33 1.71 -0.06 13.96
CA ILE A 33 2.89 -0.45 13.17
C ILE A 33 3.64 0.85 12.81
N PRO A 34 4.92 1.00 13.21
CA PRO A 34 5.67 2.23 13.01
C PRO A 34 5.97 2.42 11.52
N GLY A 35 6.04 3.69 11.11
CA GLY A 35 6.47 4.05 9.76
C GLY A 35 7.91 3.63 9.49
N VAL A 36 8.19 3.25 8.24
CA VAL A 36 9.53 2.85 7.79
C VAL A 36 10.27 4.00 7.13
N ALA A 37 9.52 4.96 6.59
CA ALA A 37 9.98 6.24 6.06
C ALA A 37 8.82 7.26 6.10
N GLU A 38 9.15 8.52 5.85
CA GLU A 38 8.20 9.62 5.82
C GLU A 38 8.23 10.33 4.46
N VAL A 39 7.10 10.92 4.07
CA VAL A 39 6.95 11.68 2.82
C VAL A 39 6.08 12.91 3.06
N ILE A 40 6.46 14.05 2.50
CA ILE A 40 5.63 15.26 2.47
C ILE A 40 4.69 15.22 1.26
N THR A 41 3.62 16.02 1.29
CA THR A 41 2.73 16.17 0.12
C THR A 41 3.52 16.60 -1.13
N GLY A 42 3.21 15.99 -2.27
CA GLY A 42 3.95 16.15 -3.54
C GLY A 42 5.22 15.30 -3.62
N GLY A 43 5.67 14.69 -2.52
CA GLY A 43 6.83 13.82 -2.49
C GLY A 43 6.61 12.49 -3.21
N SER A 44 7.70 11.89 -3.65
CA SER A 44 7.71 10.59 -4.31
C SER A 44 8.60 9.59 -3.58
N VAL A 45 8.23 8.32 -3.61
CA VAL A 45 8.92 7.24 -2.91
C VAL A 45 8.95 5.97 -3.76
N ARG A 46 10.08 5.26 -3.75
CA ARG A 46 10.20 3.89 -4.25
C ARG A 46 10.02 2.92 -3.09
N LEU A 47 9.12 1.96 -3.25
CA LEU A 47 8.92 0.86 -2.32
C LEU A 47 9.39 -0.43 -2.98
N GLU A 48 10.21 -1.19 -2.26
CA GLU A 48 10.68 -2.52 -2.64
C GLU A 48 9.84 -3.55 -1.87
N CYS A 49 9.15 -4.42 -2.58
CA CYS A 49 8.12 -5.28 -2.03
C CYS A 49 8.48 -6.75 -2.29
N GLU A 50 8.26 -7.58 -1.28
CA GLU A 50 8.52 -9.01 -1.36
C GLU A 50 7.43 -9.73 -2.17
N GLY A 51 7.82 -10.84 -2.80
CA GLY A 51 6.87 -11.76 -3.41
C GLY A 51 6.12 -12.57 -2.37
N ARG A 52 5.08 -13.28 -2.82
CA ARG A 52 4.27 -14.15 -1.98
C ARG A 52 4.15 -15.52 -2.63
N PRO A 53 4.53 -16.61 -1.94
CA PRO A 53 4.29 -17.96 -2.46
C PRO A 53 2.78 -18.24 -2.56
N PRO A 54 2.35 -19.16 -3.43
CA PRO A 54 0.94 -19.54 -3.54
C PRO A 54 0.34 -19.94 -2.18
N GLY A 55 -0.84 -19.41 -1.87
CA GLY A 55 -1.53 -19.65 -0.59
C GLY A 55 -0.96 -18.90 0.62
N GLY A 56 0.17 -18.21 0.48
CA GLY A 56 0.73 -17.35 1.53
C GLY A 56 -0.07 -16.06 1.72
N GLU A 57 0.11 -15.40 2.86
CA GLU A 57 -0.43 -14.06 3.11
C GLU A 57 0.51 -12.97 2.57
N PRO A 58 0.01 -11.89 1.94
CA PRO A 58 0.87 -10.81 1.45
C PRO A 58 1.68 -10.13 2.54
N VAL A 59 2.99 -10.02 2.29
CA VAL A 59 3.85 -9.12 3.04
C VAL A 59 3.88 -7.79 2.31
N LEU A 60 3.47 -6.73 3.00
CA LEU A 60 3.43 -5.38 2.48
C LEU A 60 4.73 -4.63 2.79
N CYS A 61 5.15 -3.83 1.83
CA CYS A 61 6.18 -2.82 1.96
C CYS A 61 5.54 -1.52 2.50
N GLY A 62 6.22 -0.85 3.45
CA GLY A 62 5.67 0.24 4.25
C GLY A 62 5.58 -0.12 5.74
N PRO A 63 4.82 0.65 6.54
CA PRO A 63 4.03 1.81 6.16
C PRO A 63 4.88 3.06 5.90
N ILE A 64 4.50 3.84 4.87
CA ILE A 64 5.00 5.19 4.64
C ILE A 64 4.11 6.19 5.38
N VAL A 65 4.74 7.05 6.17
CA VAL A 65 4.05 8.12 6.90
C VAL A 65 3.97 9.35 6.01
N VAL A 66 2.74 9.78 5.70
CA VAL A 66 2.47 11.05 5.03
C VAL A 66 2.44 12.15 6.09
N ILE A 67 3.46 13.00 6.09
CA ILE A 67 3.64 14.04 7.10
C ILE A 67 2.43 14.97 7.09
N GLY A 68 1.85 15.15 8.28
CA GLY A 68 0.71 16.00 8.51
C GLY A 68 -0.65 15.35 8.25
N ALA A 69 -0.75 14.17 7.62
CA ALA A 69 -2.03 13.53 7.36
C ALA A 69 -2.77 13.15 8.65
N GLU A 70 -4.06 13.46 8.73
CA GLU A 70 -4.92 13.13 9.88
C GLU A 70 -6.20 12.42 9.44
N ALA A 71 -6.91 11.80 10.38
CA ALA A 71 -8.17 11.14 10.10
C ALA A 71 -9.18 12.14 9.51
N GLY A 72 -9.87 11.76 8.42
CA GLY A 72 -10.75 12.66 7.67
C GLY A 72 -10.11 13.27 6.41
N ASP A 73 -8.78 13.19 6.28
CA ASP A 73 -8.07 13.56 5.06
C ASP A 73 -8.19 12.48 3.97
N VAL A 74 -7.78 12.81 2.75
CA VAL A 74 -7.60 11.86 1.64
C VAL A 74 -6.18 12.01 1.13
N ILE A 75 -5.48 10.90 0.93
CA ILE A 75 -4.23 10.91 0.15
C ILE A 75 -4.54 10.55 -1.30
N VAL A 76 -3.94 11.29 -2.22
CA VAL A 76 -3.99 11.03 -3.66
C VAL A 76 -2.65 10.42 -4.03
N VAL A 77 -2.69 9.19 -4.52
CA VAL A 77 -1.50 8.41 -4.87
C VAL A 77 -1.47 8.21 -6.38
N ASP A 78 -0.45 8.75 -7.03
CA ASP A 78 -0.17 8.46 -8.44
C ASP A 78 0.83 7.31 -8.52
N VAL A 79 0.55 6.31 -9.35
CA VAL A 79 1.52 5.25 -9.67
C VAL A 79 2.39 5.71 -10.83
N LEU A 80 3.67 5.91 -10.54
CA LEU A 80 4.64 6.41 -11.51
C LEU A 80 5.28 5.27 -12.31
N GLY A 81 5.40 4.09 -11.71
CA GLY A 81 6.00 2.91 -12.33
C GLY A 81 5.95 1.71 -11.41
N VAL A 82 5.90 0.52 -12.00
CA VAL A 82 5.97 -0.76 -11.29
C VAL A 82 6.89 -1.68 -12.08
N GLY A 83 7.81 -2.39 -11.44
CA GLY A 83 8.75 -3.26 -12.15
C GLY A 83 9.30 -4.40 -11.30
N PRO A 84 9.87 -5.44 -11.92
CA PRO A 84 10.52 -6.53 -11.20
C PRO A 84 11.84 -6.03 -10.57
N PRO A 85 12.46 -6.81 -9.66
CA PRO A 85 13.64 -6.36 -8.92
C PRO A 85 14.80 -6.05 -9.88
N GLY A 86 15.32 -4.82 -9.82
CA GLY A 86 16.40 -4.36 -10.71
C GLY A 86 16.01 -4.23 -12.19
N GLY A 87 14.75 -4.48 -12.56
CA GLY A 87 14.25 -4.39 -13.92
C GLY A 87 13.60 -3.05 -14.25
N HIS A 88 13.27 -2.87 -15.53
CA HIS A 88 12.56 -1.71 -16.05
C HIS A 88 11.06 -1.72 -15.67
N PRO A 89 10.38 -0.55 -15.69
CA PRO A 89 8.93 -0.51 -15.50
C PRO A 89 8.20 -1.42 -16.51
N VAL A 90 7.21 -2.15 -16.03
CA VAL A 90 6.35 -3.03 -16.82
C VAL A 90 4.98 -2.36 -16.93
N PRO A 91 4.47 -2.07 -18.15
CA PRO A 91 3.20 -1.35 -18.32
C PRO A 91 1.99 -2.01 -17.67
N THR A 92 1.95 -3.35 -17.63
CA THR A 92 0.88 -4.12 -16.97
C THR A 92 1.13 -4.34 -15.48
N GLY A 93 2.28 -3.90 -14.96
CA GLY A 93 2.66 -4.04 -13.56
C GLY A 93 1.73 -3.24 -12.66
N HIS A 94 1.22 -3.86 -11.60
CA HIS A 94 0.34 -3.21 -10.63
C HIS A 94 0.37 -3.93 -9.27
N PRO A 95 0.02 -3.25 -8.17
CA PRO A 95 -0.14 -3.89 -6.86
C PRO A 95 -1.48 -4.58 -6.72
N GLY A 96 -1.49 -5.76 -6.10
CA GLY A 96 -2.70 -6.46 -5.69
C GLY A 96 -3.25 -5.99 -4.34
N VAL A 97 -2.41 -5.32 -3.54
CA VAL A 97 -2.81 -4.73 -2.25
C VAL A 97 -2.23 -3.33 -2.12
N ILE A 98 -3.07 -2.34 -1.82
CA ILE A 98 -2.65 -0.97 -1.47
C ILE A 98 -3.67 -0.33 -0.52
N GLY A 99 -3.21 0.41 0.48
CA GLY A 99 -4.12 1.10 1.41
C GLY A 99 -3.44 1.79 2.58
N CYS A 100 -4.23 2.54 3.33
CA CYS A 100 -3.81 3.19 4.59
C CYS A 100 -4.03 2.26 5.79
N ALA A 101 -3.42 2.56 6.94
CA ALA A 101 -3.75 1.88 8.19
C ALA A 101 -5.20 2.18 8.64
N PRO A 102 -5.85 1.26 9.38
CA PRO A 102 -7.22 1.44 9.85
C PRO A 102 -7.28 2.45 10.98
N ALA A 103 -8.49 2.96 11.27
CA ALA A 103 -8.70 3.74 12.48
C ALA A 103 -8.33 2.92 13.73
N PRO A 104 -7.88 3.54 14.83
CA PRO A 104 -7.60 2.84 16.08
C PRO A 104 -8.76 1.99 16.63
N HIS A 105 -10.00 2.34 16.32
CA HIS A 105 -11.19 1.59 16.74
C HIS A 105 -11.66 0.53 15.71
N ALA A 106 -11.01 0.46 14.55
CA ALA A 106 -11.34 -0.48 13.46
C ALA A 106 -10.31 -1.64 13.37
N VAL A 107 -9.61 -1.90 14.47
CA VAL A 107 -8.78 -3.09 14.68
C VAL A 107 -9.62 -4.17 15.36
N HIS A 108 -9.19 -5.43 15.32
CA HIS A 108 -9.88 -6.49 16.05
C HIS A 108 -9.86 -6.19 17.54
N THR A 109 -11.01 -6.32 18.20
CA THR A 109 -11.09 -6.31 19.64
C THR A 109 -10.90 -7.74 20.18
N PRO A 110 -10.41 -7.92 21.43
CA PRO A 110 -10.28 -9.25 22.02
C PRO A 110 -11.58 -10.08 22.03
N SER A 111 -12.74 -9.43 21.98
CA SER A 111 -14.07 -10.08 21.87
C SER A 111 -14.41 -10.56 20.45
N ASP A 112 -13.72 -10.08 19.42
CA ASP A 112 -13.92 -10.51 18.03
C ASP A 112 -13.19 -11.83 17.71
N ALA A 113 -12.34 -12.29 18.63
CA ALA A 113 -11.65 -13.57 18.51
C ALA A 113 -12.65 -14.71 18.75
N ALA A 114 -13.19 -15.26 17.66
CA ALA A 114 -13.82 -16.58 17.72
C ALA A 114 -12.78 -17.58 18.29
N PRO A 115 -13.15 -18.49 19.22
CA PRO A 115 -12.22 -19.50 19.70
C PRO A 115 -11.74 -20.35 18.51
N GLY A 116 -10.46 -20.20 18.15
CA GLY A 116 -9.84 -20.85 16.98
C GLY A 116 -9.91 -20.09 15.64
N GLY A 117 -10.32 -18.82 15.63
CA GLY A 117 -10.28 -17.97 14.43
C GLY A 117 -8.88 -17.39 14.11
N PRO A 118 -8.61 -16.93 12.88
CA PRO A 118 -7.29 -16.44 12.42
C PRO A 118 -6.84 -15.12 13.08
N ALA A 119 -7.55 -14.63 14.10
CA ALA A 119 -7.19 -13.49 14.94
C ALA A 119 -6.16 -13.89 16.03
N GLY A 120 -5.10 -14.60 15.61
CA GLY A 120 -4.01 -15.02 16.47
C GLY A 120 -2.74 -14.26 16.15
N ALA A 121 -1.92 -13.99 17.17
CA ALA A 121 -0.57 -13.46 17.03
C ALA A 121 0.38 -14.40 16.23
N GLU A 122 -0.06 -15.64 15.98
CA GLU A 122 0.67 -16.63 15.21
C GLU A 122 0.85 -16.19 13.74
N GLY A 123 2.10 -16.19 13.27
CA GLY A 123 2.45 -15.76 11.92
C GLY A 123 2.32 -14.26 11.66
N ALA A 124 2.03 -13.43 12.69
CA ALA A 124 1.96 -11.99 12.55
C ALA A 124 3.36 -11.39 12.32
N LEU A 125 3.52 -10.68 11.20
CA LEU A 125 4.68 -9.88 10.86
C LEU A 125 4.27 -8.41 10.94
N LEU A 126 4.84 -7.67 11.90
CA LEU A 126 4.45 -6.30 12.25
C LEU A 126 5.60 -5.29 12.01
N GLY A 127 6.46 -5.59 11.03
CA GLY A 127 7.62 -4.78 10.69
C GLY A 127 8.64 -4.68 11.81
N ARG A 128 8.80 -3.48 12.39
CA ARG A 128 9.75 -3.23 13.49
C ARG A 128 9.20 -3.60 14.87
N VAL A 129 7.90 -3.88 15.00
CA VAL A 129 7.34 -4.46 16.23
C VAL A 129 7.55 -5.97 16.16
N ARG A 130 8.48 -6.50 16.96
CA ARG A 130 8.94 -7.89 16.88
C ARG A 130 8.51 -8.69 18.10
N PRO A 131 8.36 -10.02 17.98
CA PRO A 131 8.12 -10.90 19.13
C PRO A 131 9.12 -10.63 20.25
N GLY A 132 8.62 -10.55 21.49
CA GLY A 132 9.42 -10.23 22.68
C GLY A 132 9.65 -8.75 22.95
N LEU A 133 9.25 -7.84 22.04
CA LEU A 133 9.21 -6.40 22.34
C LEU A 133 7.90 -6.02 23.03
N ALA A 134 7.98 -5.02 23.91
CA ALA A 134 6.79 -4.47 24.58
C ALA A 134 5.75 -4.01 23.53
N GLY A 135 4.50 -4.40 23.76
CA GLY A 135 3.38 -4.07 22.86
C GLY A 135 3.20 -5.01 21.67
N TYR A 136 4.13 -5.95 21.39
CA TYR A 136 3.96 -6.89 20.28
C TYR A 136 2.67 -7.71 20.41
N ASP A 137 2.44 -8.37 21.55
CA ASP A 137 1.29 -9.27 21.71
C ASP A 137 -0.04 -8.53 21.58
N GLN A 138 -0.11 -7.30 22.09
CA GLN A 138 -1.29 -6.45 21.96
C GLN A 138 -1.55 -6.08 20.50
N VAL A 139 -0.53 -5.57 19.80
CA VAL A 139 -0.67 -5.19 18.39
C VAL A 139 -1.01 -6.42 17.56
N ALA A 140 -0.35 -7.55 17.78
CA ALA A 140 -0.56 -8.78 17.04
C ALA A 140 -1.98 -9.34 17.21
N ALA A 141 -2.56 -9.24 18.42
CA ALA A 141 -3.93 -9.66 18.70
C ALA A 141 -4.98 -8.74 18.04
N GLN A 142 -4.67 -7.46 17.84
CA GLN A 142 -5.60 -6.47 17.28
C GLN A 142 -5.47 -6.33 15.76
N ALA A 143 -4.29 -6.64 15.21
CA ALA A 143 -3.98 -6.33 13.83
C ALA A 143 -4.81 -7.16 12.83
N VAL A 144 -5.31 -6.50 11.80
CA VAL A 144 -6.19 -7.10 10.79
C VAL A 144 -5.34 -7.78 9.71
N PRO A 145 -5.59 -9.04 9.31
CA PRO A 145 -4.90 -9.69 8.20
C PRO A 145 -4.90 -8.88 6.91
N THR A 146 -3.80 -8.93 6.16
CA THR A 146 -3.70 -8.21 4.86
C THR A 146 -4.65 -8.76 3.81
N ALA A 147 -5.06 -10.02 3.93
CA ALA A 147 -6.10 -10.60 3.08
C ALA A 147 -7.48 -9.91 3.27
N ALA A 148 -7.72 -9.26 4.41
CA ALA A 148 -9.01 -8.68 4.76
C ALA A 148 -9.16 -7.19 4.38
N ARG A 149 -8.09 -6.52 3.90
CA ARG A 149 -8.12 -5.08 3.56
C ARG A 149 -7.14 -4.71 2.45
N GLY A 150 -7.49 -3.67 1.67
CA GLY A 150 -6.59 -3.09 0.67
C GLY A 150 -6.60 -3.82 -0.67
N ARG A 151 -7.52 -4.77 -0.83
CA ARG A 151 -7.83 -5.49 -2.08
C ARG A 151 -9.10 -4.97 -2.77
N GLU A 152 -9.76 -4.00 -2.15
CA GLU A 152 -11.04 -3.43 -2.58
C GLU A 152 -10.93 -2.69 -3.93
N VAL A 153 -9.73 -2.26 -4.31
CA VAL A 153 -9.43 -1.56 -5.56
C VAL A 153 -8.05 -1.94 -6.08
N GLY A 154 -7.85 -1.87 -7.40
CA GLY A 154 -6.53 -2.02 -8.03
C GLY A 154 -6.09 -3.45 -8.37
N GLY A 155 -6.82 -4.48 -7.92
CA GLY A 155 -6.54 -5.87 -8.28
C GLY A 155 -6.99 -6.24 -9.70
N CYS A 156 -6.40 -7.30 -10.27
CA CYS A 156 -6.66 -7.77 -11.64
C CYS A 156 -8.14 -7.96 -12.01
N GLY A 157 -9.01 -8.25 -11.03
CA GLY A 157 -10.44 -8.50 -11.27
C GLY A 157 -11.33 -7.25 -11.27
N ILE A 158 -10.80 -6.05 -10.99
CA ILE A 158 -11.59 -4.80 -10.94
C ILE A 158 -11.11 -3.86 -12.04
N ALA A 159 -9.93 -3.30 -11.85
CA ALA A 159 -9.17 -2.52 -12.83
C ALA A 159 -7.74 -2.40 -12.27
N PRO A 160 -6.71 -2.71 -13.07
CA PRO A 160 -5.34 -2.74 -12.57
C PRO A 160 -4.84 -1.33 -12.29
N LEU A 161 -4.24 -1.11 -11.13
CA LEU A 161 -3.59 0.15 -10.76
C LEU A 161 -2.18 0.22 -11.40
N THR A 162 -2.13 0.37 -12.72
CA THR A 162 -0.88 0.44 -13.50
C THR A 162 -0.20 1.81 -13.39
N ALA A 163 1.03 1.91 -13.90
CA ALA A 163 1.68 3.20 -14.12
C ALA A 163 0.75 4.16 -14.89
N GLY A 164 0.71 5.43 -14.48
CA GLY A 164 -0.22 6.45 -15.00
C GLY A 164 -1.55 6.52 -14.23
N SER A 165 -1.93 5.45 -13.52
CA SER A 165 -3.16 5.44 -12.73
C SER A 165 -3.02 6.24 -11.43
N ARG A 166 -4.17 6.68 -10.91
CA ARG A 166 -4.30 7.38 -9.64
C ARG A 166 -5.30 6.68 -8.74
N ILE A 167 -5.04 6.69 -7.44
CA ILE A 167 -5.96 6.20 -6.42
C ILE A 167 -6.12 7.21 -5.29
N LEU A 168 -7.35 7.44 -4.87
CA LEU A 168 -7.70 8.24 -3.70
C LEU A 168 -7.97 7.30 -2.53
N LEU A 169 -7.25 7.48 -1.43
CA LEU A 169 -7.36 6.65 -0.24
C LEU A 169 -7.81 7.50 0.95
N PRO A 170 -8.94 7.16 1.61
CA PRO A 170 -9.36 7.85 2.82
C PRO A 170 -8.40 7.56 3.98
N VAL A 171 -8.06 8.62 4.73
CA VAL A 171 -7.16 8.55 5.88
C VAL A 171 -7.97 8.37 7.15
N HIS A 172 -7.65 7.32 7.90
CA HIS A 172 -8.29 7.00 9.18
C HIS A 172 -7.33 6.95 10.37
N ALA A 173 -6.03 6.94 10.10
CA ALA A 173 -4.97 6.95 11.10
C ALA A 173 -4.01 8.11 10.84
N ARG A 174 -3.41 8.64 11.91
CA ARG A 174 -2.38 9.69 11.82
C ARG A 174 -1.25 9.22 10.90
N GLY A 175 -0.84 10.10 10.00
CA GLY A 175 0.19 9.85 9.02
C GLY A 175 -0.23 8.97 7.86
N ALA A 176 -1.52 8.61 7.73
CA ALA A 176 -2.07 7.66 6.77
C ALA A 176 -1.53 6.22 6.89
N LYS A 177 -0.22 6.05 7.06
CA LYS A 177 0.50 4.78 7.12
C LYS A 177 0.16 3.93 5.89
N LEU A 178 0.56 4.45 4.73
CA LEU A 178 0.33 3.85 3.43
C LEU A 178 1.24 2.63 3.25
N SER A 179 0.64 1.49 2.89
CA SER A 179 1.36 0.27 2.54
C SER A 179 0.87 -0.29 1.21
N VAL A 180 1.75 -1.03 0.55
CA VAL A 180 1.49 -1.65 -0.76
C VAL A 180 2.17 -3.01 -0.83
N GLY A 181 1.77 -3.88 -1.75
CA GLY A 181 2.40 -5.18 -1.95
C GLY A 181 1.61 -6.06 -2.90
N ASP A 182 1.92 -7.36 -2.88
CA ASP A 182 1.30 -8.36 -3.75
C ASP A 182 1.42 -7.94 -5.23
N LEU A 183 2.63 -7.63 -5.71
CA LEU A 183 2.84 -7.10 -7.06
C LEU A 183 2.61 -8.17 -8.14
N HIS A 184 1.97 -7.77 -9.24
CA HIS A 184 1.62 -8.62 -10.37
C HIS A 184 2.18 -8.06 -11.67
N PHE A 185 2.65 -8.95 -12.56
CA PHE A 185 3.18 -8.61 -13.88
C PHE A 185 2.54 -9.47 -14.98
N PRO A 186 1.21 -9.41 -15.17
CA PRO A 186 0.53 -10.26 -16.12
C PRO A 186 0.83 -9.88 -17.57
N SER A 187 0.67 -10.84 -18.47
CA SER A 187 0.49 -10.56 -19.90
C SER A 187 -0.75 -9.68 -20.10
N ARG A 188 -0.72 -8.80 -21.09
CA ARG A 188 -1.82 -7.89 -21.40
C ARG A 188 -3.12 -8.69 -21.63
N GLY A 189 -4.20 -8.32 -20.92
CA GLY A 189 -5.51 -8.97 -21.03
C GLY A 189 -5.70 -10.25 -20.17
N ALA A 190 -4.72 -10.66 -19.35
CA ALA A 190 -4.94 -11.74 -18.39
C ALA A 190 -5.83 -11.27 -17.23
N LEU A 191 -6.80 -12.10 -16.84
CA LEU A 191 -7.85 -11.76 -15.87
C LEU A 191 -7.60 -12.32 -14.46
N ASP A 192 -6.65 -13.24 -14.29
CA ASP A 192 -6.39 -13.91 -13.01
C ASP A 192 -4.94 -13.77 -12.56
N CYS A 193 -4.76 -13.05 -11.46
CA CYS A 193 -3.47 -12.87 -10.77
C CYS A 193 -3.50 -13.41 -9.35
N ARG A 194 -4.45 -14.31 -9.02
CA ARG A 194 -4.66 -14.79 -7.65
C ARG A 194 -3.61 -15.81 -7.17
N THR A 195 -2.76 -16.33 -8.06
CA THR A 195 -1.91 -17.50 -7.82
C THR A 195 -0.57 -17.20 -7.15
N ALA A 196 0.12 -16.12 -7.50
CA ALA A 196 1.37 -15.72 -6.84
C ALA A 196 1.65 -14.24 -7.10
N ALA A 197 2.20 -13.54 -6.10
CA ALA A 197 2.79 -12.23 -6.32
C ALA A 197 4.30 -12.33 -6.42
N LEU A 198 4.88 -11.49 -7.27
CA LEU A 198 6.30 -11.46 -7.54
C LEU A 198 6.95 -10.34 -6.74
N PRO A 199 8.21 -10.51 -6.29
CA PRO A 199 8.96 -9.40 -5.73
C PRO A 199 9.13 -8.31 -6.80
N GLY A 200 9.30 -7.06 -6.37
CA GLY A 200 9.48 -5.96 -7.30
C GLY A 200 9.52 -4.61 -6.60
N TRP A 201 9.46 -3.55 -7.39
CA TRP A 201 9.42 -2.18 -6.93
C TRP A 201 8.19 -1.46 -7.47
N ILE A 202 7.73 -0.46 -6.72
CA ILE A 202 6.69 0.48 -7.13
C ILE A 202 7.09 1.91 -6.74
N ASP A 203 6.98 2.82 -7.70
CA ASP A 203 7.18 4.25 -7.51
C ASP A 203 5.84 4.96 -7.35
N LEU A 204 5.69 5.68 -6.25
CA LEU A 204 4.47 6.39 -5.90
C LEU A 204 4.75 7.88 -5.69
N ARG A 205 3.88 8.75 -6.19
CA ARG A 205 3.80 10.16 -5.77
C ARG A 205 2.56 10.36 -4.91
N ILE A 206 2.72 11.04 -3.78
CA ILE A 206 1.67 11.15 -2.76
C ILE A 206 1.35 12.61 -2.50
N ASN A 207 0.08 12.98 -2.65
CA ASN A 207 -0.44 14.31 -2.30
C ASN A 207 -1.47 14.19 -1.17
N LEU A 208 -1.52 15.18 -0.28
CA LEU A 208 -2.46 15.22 0.84
C LEU A 208 -3.58 16.23 0.57
N THR A 209 -4.82 15.78 0.66
CA THR A 209 -6.01 16.62 0.56
C THR A 209 -6.69 16.70 1.92
N ARG A 210 -6.62 17.90 2.53
CA ARG A 210 -7.20 18.16 3.86
C ARG A 210 -8.73 18.06 3.85
N ARG A 211 -9.28 17.38 4.86
CA ARG A 211 -10.73 17.12 5.02
C ARG A 211 -11.33 16.49 3.76
N GLY A 212 -10.56 15.68 3.04
CA GLY A 212 -10.96 15.14 1.75
C GLY A 212 -12.19 14.24 1.81
N ILE A 213 -12.37 13.50 2.91
CA ILE A 213 -13.53 12.60 3.08
C ILE A 213 -14.82 13.43 3.11
N GLU A 214 -14.87 14.45 3.97
CA GLU A 214 -16.03 15.33 4.11
C GLU A 214 -16.28 16.17 2.85
N ARG A 215 -15.22 16.77 2.30
CA ARG A 215 -15.35 17.74 1.20
C ARG A 215 -15.71 17.11 -0.14
N PHE A 216 -15.29 15.87 -0.37
CA PHE A 216 -15.48 15.20 -1.67
C PHE A 216 -16.28 13.91 -1.57
N GLY A 217 -16.66 13.46 -0.38
CA GLY A 217 -17.45 12.24 -0.17
C GLY A 217 -16.65 10.95 -0.34
N ILE A 218 -15.32 10.99 -0.16
CA ILE A 218 -14.45 9.82 -0.37
C ILE A 218 -14.49 8.92 0.86
N THR A 219 -15.50 8.06 0.94
CA THR A 219 -15.70 7.13 2.07
C THR A 219 -15.01 5.78 1.89
N GLY A 220 -14.54 5.49 0.69
CA GLY A 220 -13.76 4.30 0.35
C GLY A 220 -12.71 4.60 -0.72
N PRO A 221 -11.84 3.64 -1.04
CA PRO A 221 -10.84 3.81 -2.09
C PRO A 221 -11.49 4.09 -3.46
N MET A 222 -10.95 5.05 -4.21
CA MET A 222 -11.42 5.34 -5.57
C MET A 222 -10.26 5.31 -6.56
N LEU A 223 -10.39 4.44 -7.57
CA LEU A 223 -9.43 4.30 -8.66
C LEU A 223 -9.82 5.22 -9.82
N MET A 224 -8.81 5.91 -10.34
CA MET A 224 -8.83 6.65 -11.59
C MET A 224 -7.79 5.97 -12.51
N PRO A 225 -8.23 5.13 -13.47
CA PRO A 225 -7.31 4.45 -14.38
C PRO A 225 -6.48 5.44 -15.20
N ASP A 226 -5.34 4.98 -15.72
CA ASP A 226 -4.57 5.75 -16.68
C ASP A 226 -5.46 6.05 -17.92
N PRO A 227 -5.71 7.33 -18.25
CA PRO A 227 -6.56 7.72 -19.38
C PRO A 227 -6.06 7.17 -20.72
N ASP A 228 -4.77 6.85 -20.86
CA ASP A 228 -4.19 6.30 -22.08
C ASP A 228 -4.33 4.77 -22.18
N THR A 229 -4.90 4.12 -21.16
CA THR A 229 -5.13 2.67 -21.09
C THR A 229 -6.60 2.26 -21.08
N ALA A 230 -7.53 3.23 -20.98
CA ALA A 230 -8.98 3.03 -20.93
C ALA A 230 -9.63 2.82 -22.31
#